data_AF-A0AA35JVG8-F1
#
_entry.id   AF-A0AA35JVG8-F1
#
_cell.length_a   1.000
_cell.length_b   1.000
_cell.length_c   1.000
_cell.angle_alpha   90.00
_cell.angle_beta   90.00
_cell.angle_gamma   90.00
#
_symmetry.space_group_name_H-M   'P 1'
#
loop_
_entity.id
_entity.type
_entity.pdbx_description
1 polymer ?
#
loop_
_entity_poly.entity_id
_entity_poly.type
_entity_poly.pdbx_seq_one_letter_code
_entity_poly.pdbx_strand_id
1 'polypeptide(L)'
;MPGKAQHFQGPQVSCCTKYLLFASNVLFWLLGAAFLAIGLWAWAEKGVLSNLSSITDLGGFDPVWLFLVVGGVMFVLGFAGCIGALRENTFLLKFFSVFLGLIFFLELTAGVLAFIFKDWIKDQLNFFINNNVKAYRDDIDLQNLIDFAQEYWSCCGAHGPNDWNLNIYFNCTDSNPSRERCGVPFSCCVKDPAEDVLNTQCGYDVRLKLELEQQSFIHTKGCAGQFEKWLQDNLIVVAGTFVGVALLQIFGICMAQNLVSDINAVKANW
;
A
#
# COMPACT_ATOMS: atom_id res chain seq x y z
N MET A 1 45.39 39.79 -34.61
CA MET A 1 44.87 38.73 -33.72
C MET A 1 43.52 39.20 -33.18
N PRO A 2 42.38 38.63 -33.58
CA PRO A 2 41.10 38.97 -32.97
C PRO A 2 40.95 38.15 -31.68
N GLY A 3 40.82 38.84 -30.55
CA GLY A 3 40.48 38.23 -29.27
C GLY A 3 39.09 37.63 -29.34
N LYS A 4 38.98 36.32 -29.07
CA LYS A 4 37.69 35.66 -28.84
C LYS A 4 37.06 36.31 -27.60
N ALA A 5 36.05 37.14 -27.80
CA ALA A 5 35.11 37.47 -26.74
C ALA A 5 34.47 36.16 -26.28
N GLN A 6 34.91 35.65 -25.13
CA GLN A 6 34.16 34.62 -24.43
C GLN A 6 32.85 35.26 -24.01
N HIS A 7 31.77 34.93 -24.74
CA HIS A 7 30.41 35.17 -24.28
C HIS A 7 30.24 34.34 -23.00
N PHE A 8 30.55 34.93 -21.85
CA PHE A 8 30.08 34.42 -20.56
C PHE A 8 28.55 34.51 -20.62
N GLN A 9 27.89 33.42 -21.00
CA GLN A 9 26.48 33.27 -20.69
C GLN A 9 26.40 33.27 -19.16
N GLY A 10 25.83 34.33 -18.60
CA GLY A 10 25.56 34.38 -17.17
C GLY A 10 24.72 33.16 -16.76
N PRO A 11 24.72 32.79 -15.46
CA PRO A 11 23.86 31.73 -14.95
C PRO A 11 22.42 32.01 -15.37
N GLN A 12 21.78 31.05 -16.02
CA GLN A 12 20.38 31.11 -16.40
C GLN A 12 19.73 29.84 -15.90
N VAL A 13 18.50 29.97 -15.38
CA VAL A 13 17.72 28.81 -14.94
C VAL A 13 17.42 27.93 -16.15
N SER A 14 17.79 26.64 -16.08
CA SER A 14 17.51 25.69 -17.15
C SER A 14 15.99 25.52 -17.32
N CYS A 15 15.47 26.04 -18.43
CA CYS A 15 14.06 25.99 -18.80
C CYS A 15 13.52 24.56 -18.78
N CYS A 16 14.28 23.61 -19.34
CA CYS A 16 13.92 22.19 -19.39
C CYS A 16 13.75 21.61 -17.97
N THR A 17 14.70 21.86 -17.07
CA THR A 17 14.66 21.38 -15.67
C THR A 17 13.46 21.96 -14.92
N LYS A 18 13.18 23.26 -15.09
CA LYS A 18 12.03 23.93 -14.45
C LYS A 18 10.70 23.31 -14.87
N TYR A 19 10.46 23.15 -16.17
CA TYR A 19 9.20 22.62 -16.68
C TYR A 19 9.04 21.12 -16.46
N LEU A 20 10.13 20.34 -16.53
CA LEU A 20 10.08 18.91 -16.19
C LEU A 20 9.76 18.69 -14.71
N LEU A 21 10.42 19.43 -13.81
CA LEU A 21 10.14 19.36 -12.37
C LEU A 21 8.71 19.82 -12.05
N PHE A 22 8.23 20.87 -12.71
CA PHE A 22 6.86 21.32 -12.55
C PHE A 22 5.86 20.26 -13.03
N ALA A 23 6.02 19.72 -14.25
CA ALA A 23 5.11 18.74 -14.82
C ALA A 23 5.04 17.45 -14.01
N SER A 24 6.19 16.92 -13.56
CA SER A 24 6.22 15.72 -12.72
C SER A 24 5.55 15.94 -11.37
N ASN A 25 5.80 17.07 -10.70
CA ASN A 25 5.16 17.39 -9.43
C ASN A 25 3.65 17.64 -9.56
N VAL A 26 3.17 18.20 -10.68
CA VAL A 26 1.73 18.35 -10.92
C VAL A 26 1.06 16.99 -11.00
N LEU A 27 1.69 16.02 -11.67
CA LEU A 27 1.17 14.65 -11.73
C LEU A 27 1.10 14.01 -10.35
N PHE A 28 2.16 14.09 -9.54
CA PHE A 28 2.15 13.59 -8.17
C PHE A 28 1.14 14.31 -7.27
N TRP A 29 0.95 15.61 -7.46
CA TRP A 29 -0.03 16.41 -6.72
C TRP A 29 -1.46 15.96 -7.04
N LEU A 30 -1.80 15.75 -8.31
CA LEU A 30 -3.11 15.25 -8.74
C LEU A 30 -3.36 13.82 -8.24
N LEU A 31 -2.34 12.95 -8.29
CA LEU A 31 -2.43 11.60 -7.73
C LEU A 31 -2.64 11.65 -6.21
N GLY A 32 -1.93 12.51 -5.50
CA GLY A 32 -2.12 12.73 -4.06
C GLY A 32 -3.53 13.23 -3.73
N ALA A 33 -4.07 14.15 -4.53
CA ALA A 33 -5.45 14.63 -4.39
C ALA A 33 -6.47 13.50 -4.63
N ALA A 34 -6.24 12.63 -5.61
CA ALA A 34 -7.10 11.47 -5.85
C ALA A 34 -7.06 10.48 -4.68
N PHE A 35 -5.88 10.17 -4.14
CA PHE A 35 -5.73 9.30 -2.97
C PHE A 35 -6.44 9.88 -1.74
N LEU A 36 -6.30 11.19 -1.49
CA LEU A 36 -7.03 11.87 -0.43
C LEU A 36 -8.54 11.84 -0.65
N ALA A 37 -9.01 12.06 -1.88
CA ALA A 37 -10.44 12.02 -2.19
C ALA A 37 -11.04 10.63 -1.91
N ILE A 38 -10.35 9.56 -2.35
CA ILE A 38 -10.76 8.18 -2.08
C ILE A 38 -10.74 7.88 -0.58
N GLY A 39 -9.65 8.25 0.11
CA GLY A 39 -9.52 8.03 1.55
C GLY A 39 -10.56 8.79 2.38
N LEU A 40 -10.85 10.05 2.04
CA LEU A 40 -11.87 10.86 2.71
C LEU A 40 -13.28 10.37 2.41
N TRP A 41 -13.55 9.92 1.18
CA TRP A 41 -14.83 9.32 0.82
C TRP A 41 -15.07 8.03 1.61
N ALA A 42 -14.08 7.13 1.63
CA ALA A 42 -14.16 5.89 2.42
C ALA A 42 -14.30 6.17 3.92
N TRP A 43 -13.56 7.15 4.45
CA TRP A 43 -13.67 7.58 5.84
C TRP A 43 -15.05 8.17 6.16
N ALA A 44 -15.65 8.95 5.25
CA ALA A 44 -16.97 9.52 5.45
C ALA A 44 -18.07 8.46 5.48
N GLU A 45 -18.00 7.46 4.59
CA GLU A 45 -18.92 6.31 4.61
C GLU A 45 -18.80 5.53 5.94
N LYS A 46 -17.58 5.33 6.46
CA LYS A 46 -17.35 4.73 7.80
C LYS A 46 -17.85 5.63 8.94
N GLY A 47 -17.67 6.94 8.80
CA GLY A 47 -17.88 7.96 9.84
C GLY A 47 -19.33 8.32 10.12
N VAL A 48 -20.29 7.94 9.27
CA VAL A 48 -21.72 8.13 9.58
C VAL A 48 -22.23 7.14 10.64
N LEU A 49 -21.53 6.00 10.85
CA LEU A 49 -22.02 4.90 11.71
C LEU A 49 -21.20 4.64 12.99
N SER A 50 -19.97 5.17 13.12
CA SER A 50 -18.98 4.70 14.11
C SER A 50 -18.34 5.79 14.98
N ASN A 51 -18.99 6.93 15.19
CA ASN A 51 -18.43 8.01 16.03
C ASN A 51 -18.39 7.62 17.52
N LEU A 52 -17.29 7.01 17.97
CA LEU A 52 -16.52 7.28 19.21
C LEU A 52 -15.72 6.06 19.73
N SER A 53 -16.00 4.83 19.31
CA SER A 53 -15.35 3.63 19.87
C SER A 53 -14.02 3.23 19.18
N SER A 54 -13.82 3.62 17.93
CA SER A 54 -12.71 3.12 17.09
C SER A 54 -11.40 3.92 17.20
N ILE A 55 -11.38 5.06 17.92
CA ILE A 55 -10.15 5.87 18.09
C ILE A 55 -9.17 5.19 19.07
N THR A 56 -9.65 4.24 19.88
CA THR A 56 -8.87 3.58 20.93
C THR A 56 -8.41 2.15 20.60
N ASP A 57 -8.97 1.51 19.57
CA ASP A 57 -8.54 0.16 19.17
C ASP A 57 -7.45 0.26 18.09
N LEU A 58 -6.23 0.58 18.55
CA LEU A 58 -4.98 0.57 17.80
C LEU A 58 -4.56 -0.88 17.38
N GLY A 59 -5.51 -1.71 16.96
CA GLY A 59 -5.30 -3.13 16.65
C GLY A 59 -5.51 -3.50 15.17
N GLY A 60 -6.12 -2.63 14.38
CA GLY A 60 -6.38 -2.85 12.95
C GLY A 60 -5.80 -1.75 12.09
N PHE A 61 -4.87 -2.08 11.18
CA PHE A 61 -4.43 -1.17 10.13
C PHE A 61 -5.56 -1.05 9.09
N ASP A 62 -6.46 -0.09 9.29
CA ASP A 62 -7.52 0.20 8.32
C ASP A 62 -6.89 0.75 7.04
N PRO A 63 -7.13 0.12 5.86
CA PRO A 63 -6.62 0.60 4.58
C PRO A 63 -6.88 2.09 4.33
N VAL A 64 -7.97 2.65 4.86
CA VAL A 64 -8.34 4.07 4.74
C VAL A 64 -7.23 5.00 5.25
N TRP A 65 -6.57 4.67 6.37
CA TRP A 65 -5.48 5.48 6.91
C TRP A 65 -4.26 5.52 5.97
N LEU A 66 -3.98 4.42 5.27
CA LEU A 66 -2.89 4.38 4.29
C LEU A 66 -3.16 5.37 3.16
N PHE A 67 -4.36 5.35 2.57
CA PHE A 67 -4.74 6.29 1.51
C PHE A 67 -4.65 7.75 1.97
N LEU A 68 -5.10 8.07 3.19
CA LEU A 68 -5.03 9.41 3.74
C LEU A 68 -3.60 9.90 4.00
N VAL A 69 -2.75 9.07 4.63
CA VAL A 69 -1.36 9.46 4.94
C VAL A 69 -0.53 9.56 3.67
N VAL A 70 -0.58 8.55 2.80
CA VAL A 70 0.19 8.56 1.54
C VAL A 70 -0.30 9.69 0.63
N GLY A 71 -1.61 9.84 0.45
CA GLY A 71 -2.20 10.92 -0.33
C GLY A 71 -1.85 12.30 0.21
N GLY A 72 -1.87 12.47 1.54
CA GLY A 72 -1.49 13.71 2.21
C GLY A 72 -0.03 14.10 1.98
N VAL A 73 0.90 13.15 2.15
CA VAL A 73 2.33 13.38 1.89
C VAL A 73 2.56 13.73 0.42
N MET A 74 1.97 12.97 -0.51
CA MET A 74 2.08 13.24 -1.94
C MET A 74 1.53 14.61 -2.32
N PHE A 75 0.37 15.00 -1.77
CA PHE A 75 -0.25 16.29 -2.03
C PHE A 75 0.62 17.46 -1.55
N VAL A 76 1.12 17.39 -0.32
CA VAL A 76 1.96 18.46 0.26
C VAL A 76 3.28 18.59 -0.51
N LEU A 77 3.96 17.48 -0.79
CA LEU A 77 5.23 17.50 -1.51
C LEU A 77 5.06 17.92 -2.97
N GLY A 78 4.04 17.41 -3.66
CA GLY A 78 3.72 17.81 -5.02
C GLY A 78 3.40 19.30 -5.12
N PHE A 79 2.58 19.83 -4.21
CA PHE A 79 2.27 21.26 -4.14
C PHE A 79 3.52 22.12 -3.88
N ALA A 80 4.34 21.74 -2.89
CA ALA A 80 5.59 22.44 -2.58
C ALA A 80 6.58 22.42 -3.75
N GLY A 81 6.72 21.28 -4.44
CA GLY A 81 7.55 21.12 -5.63
C GLY A 81 7.07 22.00 -6.79
N CYS A 82 5.77 22.01 -7.08
CA CYS A 82 5.17 22.84 -8.13
C CYS A 82 5.37 24.34 -7.87
N ILE A 83 4.96 24.82 -6.68
CA ILE A 83 5.05 26.24 -6.33
C ILE A 83 6.52 26.66 -6.19
N GLY A 84 7.36 25.80 -5.62
CA GLY A 84 8.81 26.01 -5.54
C GLY A 84 9.44 26.23 -6.91
N ALA A 85 9.09 25.38 -7.89
CA ALA A 85 9.60 25.50 -9.25
C ALA A 85 9.05 26.74 -9.98
N LEU A 86 7.75 27.01 -9.93
CA LEU A 86 7.12 28.14 -10.63
C LEU A 86 7.54 29.50 -10.07
N ARG A 87 7.56 29.62 -8.74
CA ARG A 87 7.90 30.86 -8.04
C ARG A 87 9.40 31.02 -7.79
N GLU A 88 10.21 30.07 -8.24
CA GLU A 88 11.66 30.05 -7.99
C GLU A 88 11.98 30.25 -6.49
N ASN A 89 11.14 29.65 -5.64
CA ASN A 89 11.23 29.78 -4.19
C ASN A 89 12.15 28.68 -3.64
N THR A 90 13.38 29.07 -3.32
CA THR A 90 14.41 28.17 -2.81
C THR A 90 14.05 27.54 -1.47
N PHE A 91 13.22 28.17 -0.64
CA PHE A 91 12.77 27.57 0.63
C PHE A 91 11.87 26.35 0.37
N LEU A 92 10.88 26.49 -0.52
CA LEU A 92 9.96 25.40 -0.88
C LEU A 92 10.68 24.26 -1.61
N LEU A 93 11.62 24.59 -2.52
CA LEU A 93 12.44 23.57 -3.19
C LEU A 93 13.35 22.82 -2.23
N LYS A 94 13.94 23.51 -1.23
CA LYS A 94 14.73 22.86 -0.18
C LYS A 94 13.86 21.98 0.70
N PHE A 95 12.67 22.44 1.10
CA PHE A 95 11.70 21.64 1.84
C PHE A 95 11.37 20.35 1.07
N PHE A 96 10.97 20.47 -0.18
CA PHE A 96 10.68 19.34 -1.06
C PHE A 96 11.86 18.34 -1.13
N SER A 97 13.07 18.81 -1.40
CA SER A 97 14.26 17.96 -1.48
C SER A 97 14.61 17.26 -0.16
N VAL A 98 14.50 17.95 0.97
CA VAL A 98 14.81 17.37 2.28
C VAL A 98 13.82 16.26 2.62
N PHE A 99 12.52 16.49 2.42
CA PHE A 99 11.50 15.47 2.70
C PHE A 99 11.59 14.27 1.74
N LEU A 100 11.87 14.49 0.45
CA LEU A 100 12.16 13.37 -0.45
C LEU A 100 13.39 12.57 0.00
N GLY A 101 14.44 13.25 0.47
CA GLY A 101 15.62 12.58 1.03
C GLY A 101 15.29 11.76 2.28
N LEU A 102 14.45 12.29 3.18
CA LEU A 102 13.99 11.56 4.36
C LEU A 102 13.18 10.32 3.97
N ILE A 103 12.26 10.44 3.01
CA ILE A 103 11.46 9.31 2.50
C ILE A 103 12.38 8.25 1.89
N PHE A 104 13.37 8.64 1.09
CA PHE A 104 14.34 7.73 0.50
C PHE A 104 15.09 6.91 1.56
N PHE A 105 15.58 7.56 2.62
CA PHE A 105 16.26 6.84 3.70
C PHE A 105 15.31 5.95 4.51
N LEU A 106 14.07 6.38 4.72
CA LEU A 106 13.04 5.54 5.36
C LEU A 106 12.72 4.31 4.50
N GLU A 107 12.58 4.46 3.19
CA GLU A 107 12.33 3.37 2.25
C GLU A 107 13.49 2.37 2.23
N LEU A 108 14.73 2.85 2.16
CA LEU A 108 15.91 2.01 2.24
C LEU A 108 15.99 1.26 3.57
N THR A 109 15.73 1.96 4.68
CA THR A 109 15.74 1.35 6.02
C THR A 109 14.63 0.31 6.15
N ALA A 110 13.41 0.63 5.70
CA ALA A 110 12.28 -0.30 5.71
C ALA A 110 12.55 -1.53 4.86
N GLY A 111 13.13 -1.38 3.66
CA GLY A 111 13.51 -2.49 2.79
C GLY A 111 14.56 -3.41 3.44
N VAL A 112 15.59 -2.84 4.07
CA VAL A 112 16.62 -3.60 4.80
C VAL A 112 16.02 -4.33 6.00
N LEU A 113 15.21 -3.64 6.82
CA LEU A 113 14.54 -4.25 7.97
C LEU A 113 13.57 -5.35 7.54
N ALA A 114 12.85 -5.16 6.43
CA ALA A 114 11.93 -6.17 5.91
C ALA A 114 12.66 -7.47 5.50
N PHE A 115 13.86 -7.34 4.95
CA PHE A 115 14.69 -8.49 4.62
C PHE A 115 15.26 -9.19 5.88
N ILE A 116 15.74 -8.42 6.86
CA ILE A 116 16.33 -8.96 8.09
C ILE A 116 15.28 -9.63 8.98
N PHE A 117 14.12 -8.99 9.14
CA PHE A 117 13.06 -9.41 10.06
C PHE A 117 11.89 -10.09 9.34
N LYS A 118 12.17 -10.83 8.26
CA LYS A 118 11.14 -11.51 7.46
C LYS A 118 10.23 -12.44 8.30
N ASP A 119 10.81 -13.16 9.26
CA ASP A 119 10.06 -14.13 10.08
C ASP A 119 9.13 -13.40 11.05
N TRP A 120 9.60 -12.30 11.64
CA TRP A 120 8.76 -11.43 12.48
C TRP A 120 7.65 -10.76 11.67
N ILE A 121 7.91 -10.34 10.43
CA ILE A 121 6.87 -9.80 9.52
C ILE A 121 5.83 -10.86 9.21
N LYS A 122 6.24 -12.11 8.98
CA LYS A 122 5.32 -13.22 8.77
C LYS A 122 4.45 -13.47 9.99
N ASP A 123 5.02 -13.44 11.20
CA ASP A 123 4.25 -13.56 12.44
C ASP A 123 3.26 -12.41 12.62
N GLN A 124 3.68 -11.18 12.29
CA GLN A 124 2.80 -10.01 12.33
C GLN A 124 1.68 -10.11 11.29
N LEU A 125 1.97 -10.63 10.09
CA LEU A 125 0.97 -10.89 9.06
C LEU A 125 -0.04 -11.95 9.52
N ASN A 126 0.45 -13.04 10.14
CA ASN A 126 -0.42 -14.07 10.72
C ASN A 126 -1.32 -13.48 11.80
N PHE A 127 -0.76 -12.68 12.71
CA PHE A 127 -1.52 -12.01 13.76
C PHE A 127 -2.58 -11.07 13.16
N PHE A 128 -2.21 -10.29 12.15
CA PHE A 128 -3.11 -9.40 11.44
C PHE A 128 -4.27 -10.18 10.80
N ILE A 129 -3.99 -11.19 9.97
CA ILE A 129 -5.03 -12.01 9.33
C ILE A 129 -5.94 -12.65 10.39
N ASN A 130 -5.39 -13.22 11.45
CA ASN A 130 -6.18 -13.83 12.52
C ASN A 130 -7.08 -12.83 13.25
N ASN A 131 -6.59 -11.61 13.53
CA ASN A 131 -7.42 -10.58 14.14
C ASN A 131 -8.58 -10.18 13.20
N ASN A 132 -8.30 -10.13 11.91
CA ASN A 132 -9.30 -9.80 10.91
C ASN A 132 -10.30 -10.92 10.65
N VAL A 133 -9.88 -12.19 10.73
CA VAL A 133 -10.77 -13.36 10.72
C VAL A 133 -11.73 -13.30 11.91
N LYS A 134 -11.28 -12.88 13.10
CA LYS A 134 -12.18 -12.70 14.26
C LYS A 134 -13.26 -11.66 13.98
N ALA A 135 -12.89 -10.51 13.42
CA ALA A 135 -13.78 -9.40 13.10
C ALA A 135 -14.46 -9.49 11.72
N TYR A 136 -14.37 -10.64 11.04
CA TYR A 136 -14.75 -10.78 9.63
C TYR A 136 -16.20 -10.40 9.30
N ARG A 137 -17.14 -10.56 10.25
CA ARG A 137 -18.56 -10.17 10.06
C ARG A 137 -18.90 -8.80 10.65
N ASP A 138 -17.95 -8.16 11.32
CA ASP A 138 -18.18 -6.92 12.04
C ASP A 138 -17.91 -5.69 11.15
N ASP A 139 -17.04 -5.83 10.14
CA ASP A 139 -16.68 -4.78 9.19
C ASP A 139 -16.71 -5.33 7.74
N ILE A 140 -17.52 -4.70 6.88
CA ILE A 140 -17.70 -5.11 5.47
C ILE A 140 -16.45 -4.87 4.62
N ASP A 141 -15.66 -3.83 4.92
CA ASP A 141 -14.42 -3.56 4.20
C ASP A 141 -13.37 -4.60 4.55
N LEU A 142 -13.36 -5.01 5.82
CA LEU A 142 -12.50 -6.08 6.27
C LEU A 142 -12.89 -7.43 5.68
N GLN A 143 -14.20 -7.69 5.61
CA GLN A 143 -14.74 -8.85 4.91
C GLN A 143 -14.26 -8.89 3.46
N ASN A 144 -14.46 -7.80 2.71
CA ASN A 144 -14.05 -7.69 1.31
C ASN A 144 -12.54 -7.85 1.13
N LEU A 145 -11.73 -7.33 2.05
CA LEU A 145 -10.27 -7.47 2.02
C LEU A 145 -9.83 -8.93 2.20
N ILE A 146 -10.41 -9.63 3.19
CA ILE A 146 -10.12 -11.05 3.43
C ILE A 146 -10.59 -11.91 2.26
N ASP A 147 -11.80 -11.62 1.74
CA ASP A 147 -12.36 -12.34 0.59
C ASP A 147 -11.48 -12.17 -0.65
N PHE A 148 -11.05 -10.93 -0.94
CA PHE A 148 -10.13 -10.65 -2.02
C PHE A 148 -8.80 -11.38 -1.85
N ALA A 149 -8.20 -11.36 -0.65
CA ALA A 149 -6.94 -12.03 -0.38
C ALA A 149 -7.05 -13.55 -0.55
N GLN A 150 -8.16 -14.15 -0.09
CA GLN A 150 -8.41 -15.59 -0.18
C GLN A 150 -8.61 -16.05 -1.62
N GLU A 151 -9.38 -15.30 -2.40
CA GLU A 151 -9.60 -15.60 -3.82
C GLU A 151 -8.33 -15.37 -4.65
N TYR A 152 -7.66 -14.23 -4.45
CA TYR A 152 -6.49 -13.84 -5.23
C TYR A 152 -5.29 -14.77 -5.01
N TRP A 153 -5.03 -15.18 -3.77
CA TRP A 153 -3.93 -16.09 -3.44
C TRP A 153 -4.36 -17.56 -3.33
N SER A 154 -5.62 -17.88 -3.63
CA SER A 154 -6.16 -19.25 -3.57
C SER A 154 -5.82 -19.92 -2.23
N CYS A 155 -6.17 -19.25 -1.14
CA CYS A 155 -5.83 -19.60 0.23
C CYS A 155 -7.04 -19.49 1.16
N CYS A 156 -6.93 -20.02 2.37
CA CYS A 156 -8.00 -19.92 3.37
C CYS A 156 -7.41 -19.78 4.78
N GLY A 157 -7.84 -18.76 5.52
CA GLY A 157 -7.27 -18.43 6.83
C GLY A 157 -5.81 -17.94 6.78
N ALA A 158 -5.18 -17.73 7.94
CA ALA A 158 -3.80 -17.28 8.01
C ALA A 158 -2.81 -18.41 7.69
N HIS A 159 -2.94 -19.53 8.40
CA HIS A 159 -2.20 -20.78 8.26
C HIS A 159 -3.03 -21.85 7.55
N GLY A 160 -4.35 -21.81 7.69
CA GLY A 160 -5.25 -22.72 6.99
C GLY A 160 -6.72 -22.55 7.40
N PRO A 161 -7.62 -23.43 6.89
CA PRO A 161 -9.06 -23.35 7.14
C PRO A 161 -9.45 -23.39 8.62
N ASN A 162 -8.58 -23.95 9.47
CA ASN A 162 -8.87 -24.09 10.90
C ASN A 162 -8.82 -22.77 11.69
N ASP A 163 -8.19 -21.73 11.14
CA ASP A 163 -8.15 -20.40 11.78
C ASP A 163 -9.55 -19.79 11.89
N TRP A 164 -10.50 -20.24 11.08
CA TRP A 164 -11.91 -19.84 11.17
C TRP A 164 -12.58 -20.26 12.48
N ASN A 165 -11.95 -21.10 13.31
CA ASN A 165 -12.38 -21.30 14.69
C ASN A 165 -12.29 -20.06 15.56
N LEU A 166 -11.46 -19.08 15.18
CA LEU A 166 -11.33 -17.81 15.90
C LEU A 166 -12.57 -16.92 15.73
N ASN A 167 -13.35 -17.11 14.66
CA ASN A 167 -14.55 -16.33 14.40
C ASN A 167 -15.78 -16.95 15.07
N ILE A 168 -16.62 -16.12 15.70
CA ILE A 168 -17.80 -16.56 16.45
C ILE A 168 -18.84 -17.31 15.60
N TYR A 169 -18.96 -17.00 14.30
CA TYR A 169 -19.94 -17.60 13.40
C TYR A 169 -19.45 -18.93 12.80
N PHE A 170 -18.14 -19.09 12.59
CA PHE A 170 -17.55 -20.28 11.96
C PHE A 170 -16.97 -21.30 12.97
N ASN A 171 -16.89 -20.91 14.24
CA ASN A 171 -16.37 -21.77 15.31
C ASN A 171 -17.09 -23.12 15.37
N CYS A 172 -16.31 -24.21 15.34
CA CYS A 172 -16.81 -25.58 15.21
C CYS A 172 -17.24 -26.24 16.54
N THR A 173 -17.50 -25.46 17.60
CA THR A 173 -18.03 -26.00 18.85
C THR A 173 -19.48 -26.45 18.69
N ASP A 174 -19.86 -27.59 19.27
CA ASP A 174 -21.22 -28.14 19.16
C ASP A 174 -22.32 -27.23 19.73
N SER A 175 -21.97 -26.36 20.67
CA SER A 175 -22.88 -25.36 21.23
C SER A 175 -23.08 -24.14 20.33
N ASN A 176 -22.35 -24.00 19.23
CA ASN A 176 -22.48 -22.85 18.33
C ASN A 176 -23.77 -22.99 17.50
N PRO A 177 -24.77 -22.09 17.65
CA PRO A 177 -26.02 -22.16 16.91
C PRO A 177 -25.90 -21.69 15.46
N SER A 178 -24.74 -21.14 15.06
CA SER A 178 -24.53 -20.60 13.71
C SER A 178 -24.67 -21.68 12.64
N ARG A 179 -25.36 -21.35 11.54
CA ARG A 179 -25.46 -22.22 10.36
C ARG A 179 -24.11 -22.40 9.66
N GLU A 180 -23.20 -21.43 9.82
CA GLU A 180 -21.85 -21.42 9.24
C GLU A 180 -20.81 -22.13 10.13
N ARG A 181 -21.24 -22.74 11.25
CA ARG A 181 -20.33 -23.49 12.13
C ARG A 181 -19.58 -24.58 11.36
N CYS A 182 -18.33 -24.82 11.73
CA CYS A 182 -17.46 -25.79 11.04
C CYS A 182 -17.32 -25.52 9.53
N GLY A 183 -17.61 -24.30 9.09
CA GLY A 183 -17.45 -23.87 7.71
C GLY A 183 -16.29 -22.90 7.54
N VAL A 184 -16.21 -22.37 6.32
CA VAL A 184 -15.36 -21.26 5.90
C VAL A 184 -16.17 -20.35 4.96
N PRO A 185 -15.78 -19.08 4.75
CA PRO A 185 -16.45 -18.24 3.78
C PRO A 185 -16.32 -18.75 2.35
N PHE A 186 -17.20 -18.25 1.49
CA PHE A 186 -17.24 -18.62 0.07
C PHE A 186 -15.95 -18.25 -0.69
N SER A 187 -15.19 -17.26 -0.23
CA SER A 187 -13.91 -16.84 -0.82
C SER A 187 -12.81 -17.90 -0.68
N CYS A 188 -12.96 -18.86 0.24
CA CYS A 188 -12.10 -20.04 0.34
C CYS A 188 -12.45 -21.14 -0.68
N CYS A 189 -13.57 -21.04 -1.40
CA CYS A 189 -14.05 -22.07 -2.31
C CYS A 189 -13.19 -22.23 -3.56
N VAL A 190 -12.94 -23.48 -3.96
CA VAL A 190 -12.31 -23.79 -5.25
C VAL A 190 -13.36 -23.67 -6.36
N LYS A 191 -13.00 -23.03 -7.47
CA LYS A 191 -13.83 -22.99 -8.69
C LYS A 191 -13.72 -24.32 -9.43
N ASP A 192 -14.86 -24.94 -9.73
CA ASP A 192 -14.91 -26.15 -10.56
C ASP A 192 -14.63 -25.76 -12.03
N PRO A 193 -13.63 -26.33 -12.71
CA PRO A 193 -13.37 -26.05 -14.12
C PRO A 193 -14.52 -26.43 -15.07
N ALA A 194 -15.43 -27.30 -14.65
CA ALA A 194 -16.57 -27.76 -15.45
C ALA A 194 -17.83 -26.90 -15.26
N GLU A 195 -17.88 -26.05 -14.23
CA GLU A 195 -19.02 -25.18 -13.94
C GLU A 195 -18.62 -23.71 -13.97
N ASP A 196 -19.32 -22.90 -14.77
CA ASP A 196 -19.05 -21.46 -14.87
C ASP A 196 -19.45 -20.66 -13.61
N VAL A 197 -20.20 -21.27 -12.69
CA VAL A 197 -20.74 -20.60 -11.49
C VAL A 197 -20.07 -21.14 -10.24
N LEU A 198 -19.47 -20.24 -9.45
CA LEU A 198 -18.90 -20.61 -8.15
C LEU A 198 -20.00 -21.07 -7.18
N ASN A 199 -19.85 -22.28 -6.64
CA ASN A 199 -20.72 -22.77 -5.56
C ASN A 199 -20.40 -22.01 -4.26
N THR A 200 -21.17 -20.96 -3.98
CA THR A 200 -21.05 -20.17 -2.74
C THR A 200 -21.39 -20.95 -1.47
N GLN A 201 -22.00 -22.12 -1.58
CA GLN A 201 -22.30 -23.00 -0.47
C GLN A 201 -21.19 -24.04 -0.19
N CYS A 202 -20.08 -24.04 -0.94
CA CYS A 202 -19.03 -25.05 -0.78
C CYS A 202 -18.44 -25.10 0.66
N GLY A 203 -18.44 -23.95 1.33
CA GLY A 203 -17.80 -23.77 2.63
C GLY A 203 -18.62 -24.32 3.81
N TYR A 204 -19.90 -24.66 3.63
CA TYR A 204 -20.74 -25.17 4.71
C TYR A 204 -20.35 -26.59 5.11
N ASP A 205 -20.20 -26.81 6.42
CA ASP A 205 -19.91 -28.12 7.03
C ASP A 205 -18.62 -28.79 6.48
N VAL A 206 -17.82 -28.06 5.69
CA VAL A 206 -16.67 -28.62 4.96
C VAL A 206 -15.58 -29.09 5.91
N ARG A 207 -15.43 -28.44 7.06
CA ARG A 207 -14.41 -28.80 8.06
C ARG A 207 -14.81 -30.01 8.92
N LEU A 208 -16.02 -30.54 8.74
CA LEU A 208 -16.42 -31.85 9.29
C LEU A 208 -15.96 -33.02 8.42
N LYS A 209 -15.62 -32.76 7.15
CA LYS A 209 -15.08 -33.78 6.23
C LYS A 209 -13.60 -34.05 6.51
N LEU A 210 -13.11 -35.19 6.06
CA LEU A 210 -11.69 -35.54 6.11
C LEU A 210 -10.85 -34.52 5.32
N GLU A 211 -9.64 -34.19 5.79
CA GLU A 211 -8.76 -33.18 5.15
C GLU A 211 -8.49 -33.46 3.67
N LEU A 212 -8.41 -34.73 3.27
CA LEU A 212 -8.25 -35.13 1.87
C LEU A 212 -9.45 -34.75 1.00
N GLU A 213 -10.66 -34.85 1.54
CA GLU A 213 -11.88 -34.46 0.84
C GLU A 213 -12.05 -32.94 0.80
N GLN A 214 -11.58 -32.22 1.83
CA GLN A 214 -11.65 -30.75 1.88
C GLN A 214 -10.94 -30.10 0.69
N GLN A 215 -9.82 -30.68 0.22
CA GLN A 215 -9.03 -30.16 -0.90
C GLN A 215 -9.81 -30.09 -2.22
N SER A 216 -10.88 -30.87 -2.37
CA SER A 216 -11.75 -30.83 -3.55
C SER A 216 -12.77 -29.70 -3.51
N PHE A 217 -13.02 -29.08 -2.35
CA PHE A 217 -14.03 -28.05 -2.18
C PHE A 217 -13.44 -26.68 -1.83
N ILE A 218 -12.36 -26.65 -1.04
CA ILE A 218 -11.77 -25.41 -0.50
C ILE A 218 -10.26 -25.38 -0.64
N HIS A 219 -9.72 -24.17 -0.69
CA HIS A 219 -8.30 -23.94 -0.56
C HIS A 219 -7.84 -24.28 0.88
N THR A 220 -6.88 -25.19 1.02
CA THR A 220 -6.39 -25.64 2.34
C THR A 220 -5.11 -24.96 2.79
N LYS A 221 -4.47 -24.17 1.91
CA LYS A 221 -3.23 -23.45 2.22
C LYS A 221 -3.55 -22.13 2.92
N GLY A 222 -2.77 -21.78 3.93
CA GLY A 222 -2.85 -20.49 4.61
C GLY A 222 -2.39 -19.31 3.74
N CYS A 223 -3.06 -18.17 3.89
CA CYS A 223 -2.77 -16.96 3.13
C CYS A 223 -1.43 -16.32 3.47
N ALA A 224 -0.95 -16.40 4.71
CA ALA A 224 0.38 -15.87 5.05
C ALA A 224 1.49 -16.63 4.31
N GLY A 225 1.36 -17.96 4.21
CA GLY A 225 2.28 -18.80 3.45
C GLY A 225 2.17 -18.60 1.94
N GLN A 226 0.94 -18.42 1.40
CA GLN A 226 0.77 -18.09 -0.02
C GLN A 226 1.31 -16.71 -0.36
N PHE A 227 1.15 -15.71 0.51
CA PHE A 227 1.73 -14.39 0.32
C PHE A 227 3.26 -14.43 0.28
N GLU A 228 3.88 -15.18 1.21
CA GLU A 228 5.34 -15.38 1.21
C GLU A 228 5.80 -16.02 -0.11
N LYS A 229 5.11 -17.06 -0.57
CA LYS A 229 5.41 -17.71 -1.84
C LYS A 229 5.26 -16.74 -3.02
N TRP A 230 4.17 -15.99 -3.07
CA TRP A 230 3.94 -14.98 -4.10
C TRP A 230 5.06 -13.94 -4.12
N LEU A 231 5.53 -13.49 -2.95
CA LEU A 231 6.62 -12.54 -2.82
C LEU A 231 7.93 -13.12 -3.35
N GLN A 232 8.22 -14.40 -3.07
CA GLN A 232 9.40 -15.09 -3.59
C GLN A 232 9.34 -15.25 -5.12
N ASP A 233 8.18 -15.65 -5.64
CA ASP A 233 7.96 -15.85 -7.08
C ASP A 233 8.02 -14.52 -7.86
N ASN A 234 7.63 -13.41 -7.23
CA ASN A 234 7.58 -12.07 -7.83
C ASN A 234 8.68 -11.12 -7.32
N LEU A 235 9.73 -11.64 -6.69
CA LEU A 235 10.75 -10.83 -6.02
C LEU A 235 11.39 -9.79 -6.96
N ILE A 236 11.60 -10.15 -8.23
CA ILE A 236 12.18 -9.26 -9.24
C ILE A 236 11.27 -8.04 -9.49
N VAL A 237 9.96 -8.26 -9.59
CA VAL A 237 8.98 -7.19 -9.84
C VAL A 237 8.90 -6.26 -8.63
N VAL A 238 8.85 -6.84 -7.43
CA VAL A 238 8.80 -6.07 -6.18
C VAL A 238 10.08 -5.25 -6.00
N ALA A 239 11.25 -5.89 -6.11
CA ALA A 239 12.54 -5.20 -6.01
C ALA A 239 12.69 -4.11 -7.10
N GLY A 240 12.26 -4.40 -8.34
CA GLY A 240 12.26 -3.44 -9.44
C GLY A 240 11.39 -2.21 -9.14
N THR A 241 10.25 -2.41 -8.47
CA THR A 241 9.37 -1.31 -8.04
C THR A 241 10.05 -0.42 -7.01
N PHE A 242 10.66 -0.99 -5.96
CA PHE A 242 11.43 -0.23 -4.96
C PHE A 242 12.60 0.53 -5.58
N VAL A 243 13.37 -0.11 -6.47
CA VAL A 243 14.47 0.56 -7.19
C VAL A 243 13.94 1.69 -8.08
N GLY A 244 12.81 1.48 -8.76
CA GLY A 244 12.18 2.51 -9.58
C GLY A 244 11.75 3.74 -8.77
N VAL A 245 11.11 3.53 -7.61
CA VAL A 245 10.71 4.60 -6.69
C VAL A 245 11.93 5.35 -6.16
N ALA A 246 12.96 4.62 -5.72
CA ALA A 246 14.23 5.19 -5.27
C ALA A 246 14.89 6.07 -6.35
N LEU A 247 14.95 5.61 -7.60
CA LEU A 247 15.51 6.38 -8.71
C LEU A 247 14.68 7.63 -9.02
N LEU A 248 13.35 7.56 -8.95
CA LEU A 248 12.47 8.70 -9.13
C LEU A 248 12.68 9.76 -8.03
N GLN A 249 12.88 9.34 -6.78
CA GLN A 249 13.19 10.25 -5.67
C GLN A 249 14.54 10.94 -5.88
N ILE A 250 15.60 10.18 -6.22
CA ILE A 250 16.94 10.73 -6.50
C ILE A 250 16.86 11.74 -7.65
N PHE A 251 16.16 11.39 -8.73
CA PHE A 251 15.94 12.29 -9.85
C PHE A 251 15.26 13.59 -9.42
N GLY A 252 14.19 13.51 -8.62
CA GLY A 252 13.48 14.67 -8.08
C GLY A 252 14.37 15.57 -7.22
N ILE A 253 15.20 14.96 -6.34
CA ILE A 253 16.17 15.68 -5.50
C ILE A 253 17.20 16.40 -6.36
N CYS A 254 17.83 15.70 -7.32
CA CYS A 254 18.82 16.29 -8.21
C CYS A 254 18.24 17.48 -8.99
N MET A 255 17.04 17.34 -9.54
CA MET A 255 16.39 18.42 -10.29
C MET A 255 16.08 19.63 -9.40
N ALA A 256 15.57 19.40 -8.19
CA ALA A 256 15.28 20.49 -7.25
C ALA A 256 16.55 21.19 -6.75
N GLN A 257 17.63 20.45 -6.46
CA GLN A 257 18.92 21.04 -6.05
C GLN A 257 19.59 21.82 -7.19
N ASN A 258 19.55 21.30 -8.43
CA ASN A 258 20.04 22.02 -9.60
C ASN A 258 19.28 23.33 -9.78
N LEU A 259 17.95 23.31 -9.67
CA LEU A 259 17.14 24.52 -9.77
C LEU A 259 17.45 25.52 -8.64
N VAL A 260 17.66 25.05 -7.41
CA VAL A 260 18.09 25.90 -6.28
C VAL A 260 19.46 26.53 -6.55
N SER A 261 20.42 25.76 -7.09
CA SER A 261 21.74 26.25 -7.46
C SER A 261 21.67 27.33 -8.53
N ASP A 262 20.88 27.11 -9.59
CA ASP A 262 20.67 28.08 -10.66
C ASP A 262 20.07 29.39 -10.13
N ILE A 263 19.03 29.30 -9.29
CA ILE A 263 18.40 30.48 -8.69
C ILE A 263 19.39 31.28 -7.84
N ASN A 264 20.21 30.60 -7.03
CA ASN A 264 21.21 31.27 -6.20
C ASN A 264 22.33 31.90 -7.04
N ALA A 265 22.76 31.23 -8.13
CA ALA A 265 23.77 31.76 -9.04
C ALA A 265 23.26 33.01 -9.79
N VAL A 266 21.99 33.03 -10.20
CA VAL A 266 21.36 34.24 -10.74
C VAL A 266 21.37 35.33 -9.68
N LYS A 267 20.87 35.07 -8.47
CA LYS A 267 20.80 36.07 -7.38
C LYS A 267 22.16 36.63 -6.97
N ALA A 268 23.23 35.86 -7.06
CA ALA A 268 24.58 36.30 -6.71
C ALA A 268 25.19 37.27 -7.74
N ASN A 269 24.63 37.34 -8.95
CA ASN A 269 25.08 38.22 -10.02
C ASN A 269 24.29 39.52 -10.14
N TRP A 270 23.30 39.74 -9.26
CA TRP A 270 22.56 40.99 -9.10
C TRP A 270 22.99 41.69 -7.81
#